data_AF-A0A841V992-F1
#
_entry.id   AF-A0A841V992-F1
#
_cell.length_a   1.000
_cell.length_b   1.000
_cell.length_c   1.000
_cell.angle_alpha   90.00
_cell.angle_beta   90.00
_cell.angle_gamma   90.00
#
_symmetry.space_group_name_H-M   'P 1'
#
loop_
_entity.id
_entity.type
_entity.pdbx_description
1 polymer ?
#
loop_
_entity_poly.entity_id
_entity_poly.type
_entity_poly.pdbx_seq_one_letter_code
_entity_poly.pdbx_strand_id
1 'polypeptide(L)' 'MIVVSDTSPINNLAAINQLHLLQQLYEIVFIPEAVYRELTEPDFPVLVQ' A
#
# COMPACT_ATOMS: atom_id res chain seq x y z
N MET A 1 11.78 -7.46 -9.41
CA MET A 1 11.37 -8.06 -8.12
C MET A 1 9.92 -7.67 -7.86
N ILE A 2 9.04 -8.64 -7.57
CA ILE A 2 7.64 -8.37 -7.18
C ILE A 2 7.60 -8.16 -5.67
N VAL A 3 7.05 -7.04 -5.22
CA VAL A 3 6.82 -6.77 -3.80
C VAL A 3 5.33 -6.69 -3.54
N VAL A 4 4.87 -7.47 -2.56
CA VAL A 4 3.52 -7.38 -2.02
C VAL A 4 3.51 -6.22 -1.03
N SER A 5 2.72 -5.19 -1.31
CA SER A 5 2.66 -3.99 -0.48
C SER A 5 1.51 -4.09 0.50
N ASP A 6 1.82 -3.98 1.80
CA ASP A 6 0.84 -3.77 2.86
C ASP A 6 0.38 -2.30 2.90
N THR A 7 -0.57 -1.97 3.78
CA THR A 7 -1.05 -0.58 3.91
C THR A 7 -0.01 0.36 4.51
N SER A 8 0.91 -0.12 5.36
CA SER A 8 1.86 0.75 6.06
C SER A 8 2.86 1.46 5.13
N PRO A 9 3.56 0.78 4.19
CA PRO A 9 4.44 1.46 3.24
C PRO A 9 3.71 2.46 2.33
N ILE A 10 2.49 2.13 1.91
CA ILE A 10 1.66 3.00 1.06
C ILE A 10 1.26 4.26 1.83
N ASN A 11 0.69 4.09 3.04
CA ASN A 11 0.24 5.22 3.87
C ASN A 11 1.40 6.12 4.29
N ASN A 12 2.53 5.54 4.70
CA ASN A 12 3.69 6.32 5.13
C ASN A 12 4.25 7.18 3.99
N LEU A 13 4.33 6.64 2.77
CA LEU A 13 4.80 7.38 1.60
C LEU A 13 3.76 8.38 1.10
N ALA A 14 2.46 8.03 1.12
CA ALA A 14 1.39 8.95 0.77
C ALA A 14 1.34 10.16 1.72
N ALA A 15 1.50 9.94 3.03
CA ALA A 15 1.49 11.00 4.05
C ALA A 15 2.57 12.07 3.85
N ILE A 16 3.71 11.69 3.26
CA ILE A 16 4.81 12.62 2.92
C ILE A 16 4.85 12.99 1.43
N ASN A 17 3.81 12.63 0.66
CA ASN A 17 3.68 12.88 -0.78
C ASN A 17 4.81 12.26 -1.64
N GLN A 18 5.34 11.11 -1.21
CA GLN A 18 6.43 10.37 -1.86
C GLN A 18 5.98 9.03 -2.44
N LEU A 19 4.69 8.89 -2.79
CA LEU A 19 4.14 7.62 -3.28
C LEU A 19 4.85 7.11 -4.56
N HIS A 20 5.38 8.04 -5.38
CA HIS A 20 6.16 7.72 -6.58
C HIS A 20 7.42 6.88 -6.30
N LEU A 21 7.97 6.92 -5.08
CA LEU A 21 9.14 6.12 -4.70
C LEU A 21 8.85 4.61 -4.76
N LEU A 22 7.59 4.18 -4.59
CA LEU A 22 7.22 2.77 -4.75
C LEU A 22 7.56 2.25 -6.14
N GLN A 23 7.32 3.06 -7.18
CA GLN A 23 7.64 2.71 -8.56
C GLN A 23 9.14 2.81 -8.88
N GLN A 24 9.89 3.64 -8.14
CA GLN A 24 11.34 3.76 -8.33
C GLN A 24 12.13 2.66 -7.62
N LEU A 25 11.66 2.22 -6.45
CA LEU A 25 12.32 1.21 -5.62
C LEU A 25 11.97 -0.21 -6.05
N TYR A 26 10.78 -0.42 -6.61
CA TYR A 26 10.27 -1.73 -6.99
C TYR A 26 9.85 -1.75 -8.46
N GLU A 27 10.33 -2.75 -9.20
CA GLU A 27 9.92 -2.96 -10.61
C GLU A 27 8.42 -3.26 -10.73
N ILE A 28 7.87 -4.03 -9.78
CA ILE A 28 6.46 -4.42 -9.76
C ILE A 28 5.96 -4.33 -8.32
N VAL A 29 4.95 -3.49 -8.11
CA VAL A 29 4.22 -3.37 -6.85
C VAL A 29 2.90 -4.11 -7.01
N PHE A 30 2.71 -5.18 -6.24
CA PHE A 30 1.45 -5.88 -6.17
C PHE A 30 0.70 -5.41 -4.93
N ILE A 31 -0.49 -4.84 -5.13
CA ILE A 31 -1.39 -4.44 -4.05
C ILE A 31 -2.50 -5.49 -3.96
N PRO A 32 -2.54 -6.31 -2.90
CA PRO A 32 -3.64 -7.23 -2.68
C PRO A 32 -4.98 -6.49 -2.59
N GLU A 33 -6.06 -7.13 -3.04
CA GLU A 33 -7.39 -6.52 -2.99
C GLU A 33 -7.79 -6.12 -1.57
N ALA A 34 -7.45 -6.91 -0.55
CA ALA A 34 -7.71 -6.57 0.85
C ALA A 34 -7.02 -5.25 1.27
N VAL A 35 -5.77 -5.04 0.84
CA VAL A 35 -5.00 -3.81 1.13
C VAL A 35 -5.62 -2.62 0.39
N TYR A 36 -6.03 -2.80 -0.86
CA TYR A 36 -6.73 -1.75 -1.60
C TYR A 36 -8.02 -1.33 -0.89
N ARG A 37 -8.83 -2.30 -0.47
CA ARG A 37 -10.08 -2.03 0.25
C ARG A 37 -9.82 -1.32 1.58
N GLU A 38 -8.83 -1.74 2.36
CA GLU A 38 -8.44 -1.04 3.60
C GLU A 38 -8.07 0.44 3.36
N LEU A 39 -7.46 0.75 2.21
CA LEU A 39 -7.07 2.13 1.87
C LEU A 39 -8.21 2.99 1.34
N THR A 40 -9.22 2.39 0.71
CA THR A 40 -10.30 3.12 0.02
C THR A 40 -11.66 3.06 0.72
N GLU A 41 -11.86 2.09 1.60
CA GLU A 41 -13.11 1.83 2.29
C GLU A 41 -12.94 2.14 3.80
N PRO A 42 -13.54 3.24 4.31
CA PRO A 42 -13.37 3.67 5.71
C PRO A 42 -13.84 2.65 6.75
N ASP A 43 -14.80 1.80 6.38
CA ASP A 43 -15.42 0.81 7.25
C ASP A 43 -14.83 -0.60 7.07
N PHE A 44 -13.79 -0.76 6.24
CA PHE A 44 -13.17 -2.05 6.06
C PHE A 44 -12.39 -2.44 7.32
N PRO A 45 -12.66 -3.62 7.91
CA PRO A 45 -12.01 -4.03 9.14
C PRO A 45 -10.52 -4.21 8.89
N VAL A 46 -9.68 -3.41 9.56
CA VAL A 46 -8.23 -3.60 9.57
C VAL A 46 -7.97 -4.93 10.26
N LEU A 47 -7.55 -5.92 9.47
CA LEU A 47 -7.12 -7.20 10.00
C LEU A 47 -5.79 -6.95 10.71
N VAL A 48 -5.83 -6.86 12.03
CA VAL A 48 -4.61 -6.78 12.86
C VAL A 48 -3.84 -8.08 12.65
N GLN A 49 -2.76 -8.01 11.87
CA GLN A 49 -1.81 -9.12 11.69
C GLN A 49 -0.78 -9.17 12.82
#